data_AF-W2N939-F1
#
_entry.id   AF-W2N939-F1
#
_cell.length_a   1.000
_cell.length_b   1.000
_cell.length_c   1.000
_cell.angle_alpha   90.00
_cell.angle_beta   90.00
_cell.angle_gamma   90.00
#
_symmetry.space_group_name_H-M   'P 1'
#
loop_
_entity.id
_entity.type
_entity.pdbx_description
1 polymer ?
#
loop_
_entity_poly.entity_id
_entity_poly.type
_entity_poly.pdbx_seq_one_letter_code
_entity_poly.pdbx_strand_id
1 'polypeptide(L)'
;FDKIFNSYKIEHNLKFRVRSSQTTVLYNSTNADQIPTEFQWVSKIFRCTHGVSQSSRSKGHRNRKIRYCGCKARFTAVVNRTDAEDFTIKILNENHTHSHPTTASEASSYLTTKTLPLDEHDREDVKTLADARVSSKHISNFLNDRIGM
;
A
#
# COMPACT_ATOMS: atom_id res chain seq x y z
N PHE A 1 -15.46 -7.82 5.48
CA PHE A 1 -14.37 -6.91 5.89
C PHE A 1 -13.79 -6.11 4.71
N ASP A 2 -13.14 -6.74 3.72
CA ASP A 2 -12.37 -6.01 2.70
C ASP A 2 -13.19 -5.00 1.88
N LYS A 3 -14.43 -5.34 1.51
CA LYS A 3 -15.35 -4.42 0.81
C LYS A 3 -15.58 -3.13 1.61
N ILE A 4 -15.99 -3.27 2.87
CA ILE A 4 -16.26 -2.15 3.79
C ILE A 4 -14.98 -1.33 4.01
N PHE A 5 -13.85 -2.00 4.25
CA PHE A 5 -12.58 -1.32 4.47
C PHE A 5 -12.08 -0.57 3.22
N ASN A 6 -12.33 -1.11 2.03
CA ASN A 6 -12.01 -0.41 0.79
C ASN A 6 -12.88 0.84 0.59
N SER A 7 -14.19 0.75 0.83
CA SER A 7 -15.09 1.91 0.80
C SER A 7 -14.64 3.00 1.78
N TYR A 8 -14.36 2.62 3.04
CA TYR A 8 -13.87 3.54 4.06
C TYR A 8 -12.57 4.27 3.65
N LYS A 9 -11.61 3.54 3.07
CA LYS A 9 -10.36 4.15 2.58
C LYS A 9 -10.60 5.18 1.47
N ILE A 10 -11.53 4.90 0.56
CA ILE A 10 -11.85 5.80 -0.56
C ILE A 10 -12.54 7.05 -0.02
N GLU A 11 -13.57 6.87 0.80
CA GLU A 11 -14.36 7.96 1.39
C GLU A 11 -13.49 8.93 2.19
N HIS A 12 -12.56 8.41 2.98
CA HIS A 12 -11.69 9.22 3.84
C HIS A 12 -10.33 9.55 3.22
N ASN A 13 -10.10 9.22 1.94
CA ASN A 13 -8.81 9.45 1.26
C ASN A 13 -7.62 8.85 2.02
N LEU A 14 -7.79 7.64 2.57
CA LEU A 14 -6.79 6.96 3.40
C LEU A 14 -6.06 5.89 2.61
N LYS A 15 -4.75 5.75 2.89
CA LYS A 15 -3.95 4.64 2.38
C LYS A 15 -3.28 3.89 3.52
N PHE A 16 -3.79 2.69 3.76
CA PHE A 16 -3.17 1.70 4.64
C PHE A 16 -2.42 0.67 3.83
N ARG A 17 -1.32 0.19 4.41
CA ARG A 17 -0.57 -0.97 3.92
C ARG A 17 -0.61 -2.08 4.95
N VAL A 18 -0.59 -3.32 4.48
CA VAL A 18 -0.38 -4.49 5.34
C VAL A 18 1.09 -4.52 5.73
N ARG A 19 1.37 -4.58 7.03
CA ARG A 19 2.74 -4.69 7.58
C ARG A 19 3.15 -6.12 7.85
N SER A 20 2.21 -6.89 8.38
CA SER A 20 2.34 -8.30 8.68
C SER A 20 0.96 -8.92 8.59
N SER A 21 0.91 -10.20 8.28
CA SER A 21 -0.31 -10.98 8.17
C SER A 21 -0.02 -12.44 8.46
N GLN A 22 -0.98 -13.14 9.05
CA GLN A 22 -0.92 -14.57 9.29
C GLN A 22 -2.07 -15.25 8.57
N THR A 23 -1.76 -16.24 7.72
CA THR A 23 -2.78 -17.03 7.02
C THR A 23 -3.42 -18.03 7.98
N THR A 24 -4.68 -18.37 7.73
CA THR A 24 -5.40 -19.40 8.49
C THR A 24 -4.78 -20.77 8.32
N VAL A 25 -4.32 -21.11 7.11
CA VAL A 25 -3.60 -22.37 6.86
C VAL A 25 -2.37 -22.50 7.76
N LEU A 26 -1.56 -21.45 7.85
CA LEU A 26 -0.36 -21.48 8.70
C LEU A 26 -0.74 -21.55 10.18
N TYR A 27 -1.71 -20.76 10.61
CA TYR A 27 -2.18 -20.79 12.01
C TYR A 27 -2.69 -22.17 12.41
N ASN A 28 -3.58 -22.74 11.60
CA ASN A 28 -4.19 -24.05 11.84
C ASN A 28 -3.18 -25.20 11.82
N SER A 29 -2.06 -25.05 11.11
CA SER A 29 -0.99 -26.07 11.10
C SER A 29 -0.25 -26.19 12.42
N THR A 30 -0.29 -25.16 13.28
CA THR A 30 0.48 -25.11 14.53
C THR A 30 -0.37 -24.98 15.79
N ASN A 31 -1.67 -24.69 15.67
CA ASN A 31 -2.55 -24.38 16.80
C ASN A 31 -3.71 -25.38 16.91
N ALA A 32 -4.07 -25.76 18.13
CA ALA A 32 -5.17 -26.70 18.37
C ALA A 32 -6.54 -26.04 18.18
N ASP A 33 -6.65 -24.74 18.44
CA ASP A 33 -7.82 -23.91 18.18
C ASP A 33 -7.91 -23.58 16.69
N GLN A 34 -8.60 -24.43 15.95
CA GLN A 34 -8.76 -24.27 14.51
C GLN A 34 -9.65 -23.06 14.18
N ILE A 35 -9.19 -22.23 13.25
CA ILE A 35 -9.99 -21.15 12.67
C ILE A 35 -10.62 -21.64 11.37
N PRO A 36 -11.91 -21.34 11.12
CA PRO A 36 -12.58 -21.75 9.91
C PRO A 36 -11.92 -21.21 8.62
N THR A 37 -11.91 -22.02 7.57
CA THR A 37 -11.18 -21.74 6.33
C THR A 37 -11.78 -20.61 5.49
N GLU A 38 -13.02 -20.21 5.75
CA GLU A 38 -13.66 -19.03 5.13
C GLU A 38 -12.91 -17.75 5.47
N PHE A 39 -12.21 -17.71 6.60
CA PHE A 39 -11.26 -16.66 6.89
C PHE A 39 -9.93 -17.03 6.23
N GLN A 40 -9.54 -16.31 5.18
CA GLN A 40 -8.23 -16.51 4.55
C GLN A 40 -7.06 -16.14 5.50
N TRP A 41 -7.30 -15.18 6.40
CA TRP A 41 -6.30 -14.62 7.31
C TRP A 41 -6.83 -14.58 8.74
N VAL A 42 -6.02 -15.03 9.68
CA VAL A 42 -6.30 -14.91 11.13
C VAL A 42 -6.06 -13.49 11.59
N SER A 43 -4.98 -12.87 11.12
CA SER A 43 -4.65 -11.51 11.49
C SER A 43 -4.00 -10.73 10.36
N LYS A 44 -4.29 -9.43 10.31
CA LYS A 44 -3.62 -8.44 9.44
C LYS A 44 -3.34 -7.18 10.23
N ILE A 45 -2.08 -6.76 10.21
CA ILE A 45 -1.63 -5.50 10.81
C ILE A 45 -1.61 -4.43 9.73
N PHE A 46 -2.43 -3.40 9.90
CA PHE A 46 -2.50 -2.25 9.00
C PHE A 46 -1.76 -1.05 9.61
N ARG A 47 -1.03 -0.33 8.76
CA ARG A 47 -0.38 0.95 9.08
C ARG A 47 -0.63 1.94 7.97
N CYS A 48 -0.76 3.21 8.31
CA CYS A 48 -0.75 4.27 7.30
C CYS A 48 0.56 4.23 6.49
N THR A 49 0.49 4.51 5.19
CA THR A 49 1.69 4.57 4.34
C THR A 49 2.66 5.68 4.74
N HIS A 50 2.18 6.76 5.36
CA HIS A 50 3.02 7.85 5.87
C HIS A 50 3.65 7.54 7.24
N GLY A 51 3.18 6.47 7.90
CA GLY A 51 3.69 6.02 9.20
C GLY A 51 4.95 5.17 9.12
N VAL A 52 5.40 4.89 7.90
CA VAL A 52 6.48 3.94 7.71
C VAL A 52 7.46 4.39 6.65
N SER A 53 8.70 4.62 7.09
CA SER A 53 9.84 4.80 6.20
C SER A 53 10.12 3.50 5.45
N GLN A 54 10.44 3.62 4.17
CA GLN A 54 10.93 2.51 3.37
C GLN A 54 12.23 2.99 2.72
N SER A 55 13.31 2.29 3.03
CA SER A 55 14.59 2.50 2.36
C SER A 55 14.40 2.28 0.86
N SER A 56 15.00 3.14 0.04
CA SER A 56 14.96 2.94 -1.41
C SER A 56 15.56 1.58 -1.74
N ARG A 57 14.84 0.77 -2.52
CA ARG A 57 15.34 -0.53 -3.01
C ARG A 57 16.12 -0.40 -4.33
N SER A 58 16.24 0.81 -4.87
CA SER A 58 16.87 1.06 -6.17
C SER A 58 17.61 2.40 -6.21
N LYS A 59 18.64 2.50 -7.05
CA LYS A 59 19.39 3.75 -7.30
C LYS A 59 18.79 4.61 -8.44
N GLY A 60 17.54 4.37 -8.83
CA GLY A 60 16.88 5.18 -9.87
C GLY A 60 16.51 6.56 -9.34
N HIS A 61 16.70 7.61 -10.13
CA HIS A 61 16.27 8.95 -9.76
C HIS A 61 14.74 8.98 -9.80
N ARG A 62 14.09 9.20 -8.67
CA ARG A 62 12.65 9.37 -8.59
C ARG A 62 12.39 10.68 -7.91
N ASN A 63 11.94 11.68 -8.67
CA ASN A 63 11.46 12.92 -8.07
C ASN A 63 10.09 12.70 -7.43
N ARG A 64 10.12 12.08 -6.24
CA ARG A 64 8.93 11.85 -5.43
C ARG A 64 9.16 12.41 -4.05
N LYS A 65 8.23 13.27 -3.61
CA LYS A 65 8.18 13.71 -2.22
C LYS A 65 8.19 12.50 -1.28
N ILE A 66 9.07 12.55 -0.28
CA ILE A 66 9.11 11.55 0.80
C ILE A 66 7.77 11.59 1.51
N ARG A 67 7.10 10.43 1.55
CA ARG A 67 5.77 10.29 2.18
C ARG A 67 5.83 10.01 3.66
N TYR A 68 7.01 9.73 4.19
CA TYR A 68 7.13 9.41 5.60
C TYR A 68 7.04 10.70 6.43
N CYS A 69 6.06 10.77 7.32
CA CYS A 69 5.93 11.83 8.33
C CYS A 69 5.79 11.28 9.76
N GLY A 70 6.03 9.97 9.95
CA GLY A 70 5.86 9.35 11.28
C GLY A 70 4.41 9.19 11.73
N CYS A 71 3.46 9.16 10.79
CA CYS A 71 2.04 8.97 11.08
C CYS A 71 1.78 7.74 11.95
N LYS A 72 1.02 7.92 13.04
CA LYS A 72 0.74 6.86 14.02
C LYS A 72 -0.49 6.03 13.67
N ALA A 73 -1.27 6.42 12.65
CA ALA A 73 -2.51 5.75 12.29
C ALA A 73 -2.32 4.27 11.95
N ARG A 74 -3.06 3.42 12.65
CA ARG A 74 -2.88 1.97 12.64
C ARG A 74 -4.09 1.22 13.17
N PHE A 75 -4.19 -0.05 12.81
CA PHE A 75 -5.05 -1.01 13.49
C PHE A 75 -4.62 -2.44 13.14
N THR A 76 -5.11 -3.41 13.89
CA THR A 76 -4.93 -4.84 13.63
C THR A 76 -6.30 -5.49 13.53
N ALA A 77 -6.61 -6.11 12.40
CA ALA A 77 -7.80 -6.94 12.26
C ALA A 77 -7.46 -8.37 12.66
N VAL A 78 -8.21 -8.97 13.58
CA VAL A 78 -8.00 -10.33 14.09
C VAL A 78 -9.32 -11.09 14.14
N VAL A 79 -9.32 -12.31 13.62
CA VAL A 79 -10.42 -13.26 13.77
C VAL A 79 -10.41 -13.76 15.22
N ASN A 80 -11.51 -13.55 15.93
CA ASN A 80 -11.68 -13.98 17.30
C ASN A 80 -12.88 -14.93 17.40
N ARG A 81 -12.70 -15.99 18.19
CA ARG A 81 -13.80 -16.87 18.59
C ARG A 81 -14.67 -16.17 19.63
N THR A 82 -15.97 -16.38 19.53
CA THR A 82 -16.99 -15.87 20.45
C THR A 82 -17.56 -17.05 21.25
N ASP A 83 -18.28 -16.80 22.34
CA ASP A 83 -18.72 -17.82 23.29
C ASP A 83 -19.70 -18.86 22.71
N ALA A 84 -20.28 -18.60 21.53
CA ALA A 84 -21.29 -19.42 20.86
C ALA A 84 -20.78 -20.09 19.56
N GLU A 85 -19.51 -20.51 19.51
CA GLU A 85 -18.84 -21.06 18.31
C GLU A 85 -18.73 -20.13 17.09
N ASP A 86 -19.31 -18.94 17.15
CA ASP A 86 -19.22 -17.93 16.11
C ASP A 86 -17.86 -17.22 16.08
N PHE A 87 -17.40 -16.88 14.88
CA PHE A 87 -16.17 -16.14 14.66
C PHE A 87 -16.47 -14.71 14.18
N THR A 88 -15.82 -13.73 14.80
CA THR A 88 -15.97 -12.32 14.45
C THR A 88 -14.61 -11.68 14.20
N ILE A 89 -14.57 -10.69 13.31
CA ILE A 89 -13.35 -9.89 13.09
C ILE A 89 -13.38 -8.73 14.09
N LYS A 90 -12.47 -8.77 15.07
CA LYS A 90 -12.24 -7.67 16.01
C LYS A 90 -11.10 -6.80 15.50
N ILE A 91 -11.24 -5.50 15.74
CA ILE A 91 -10.20 -4.53 15.46
C ILE A 91 -9.51 -4.19 16.80
N LEU A 92 -8.18 -4.25 16.79
CA LEU A 92 -7.32 -4.10 17.97
C LEU A 92 -6.20 -3.08 17.67
N ASN A 93 -5.54 -2.58 18.72
CA ASN A 93 -4.37 -1.69 18.61
C ASN A 93 -4.62 -0.48 17.69
N GLU A 94 -5.82 0.09 17.78
CA GLU A 94 -6.28 1.16 16.92
C GLU A 94 -5.64 2.50 17.28
N ASN A 95 -5.31 3.27 16.25
CA ASN A 95 -5.04 4.69 16.34
C ASN A 95 -5.58 5.32 15.06
N HIS A 96 -6.55 6.21 15.20
CA HIS A 96 -7.22 6.89 14.08
C HIS A 96 -6.58 8.23 13.73
N THR A 97 -5.61 8.70 14.52
CA THR A 97 -5.01 10.02 14.35
C THR A 97 -3.97 10.00 13.23
N HIS A 98 -4.27 10.78 12.18
CA HIS A 98 -3.34 11.03 11.09
C HIS A 98 -2.52 12.31 11.36
N SER A 99 -1.20 12.20 11.27
CA SER A 99 -0.28 13.35 11.39
C SER A 99 0.02 13.99 10.03
N HIS A 100 -0.90 13.85 9.08
CA HIS A 100 -0.83 14.42 7.74
C HIS A 100 -2.25 14.69 7.23
N PRO A 101 -2.44 15.61 6.27
CA PRO A 101 -3.74 15.82 5.64
C PRO A 101 -4.28 14.54 4.98
N THR A 102 -5.58 14.34 5.08
CA THR A 102 -6.35 13.26 4.42
C THR A 102 -7.29 13.84 3.37
N THR A 103 -6.82 14.86 2.65
CA THR A 103 -7.58 15.51 1.58
C THR A 103 -7.45 14.73 0.27
N ALA A 104 -8.40 14.89 -0.65
CA ALA A 104 -8.36 14.26 -1.97
C ALA A 104 -7.14 14.66 -2.81
N SER A 105 -6.61 15.88 -2.62
CA SER A 105 -5.37 16.34 -3.29
C SER A 105 -4.15 15.55 -2.82
N GLU A 106 -3.99 15.40 -1.51
CA GLU A 106 -2.91 14.61 -0.90
C GLU A 106 -3.08 13.12 -1.27
N ALA A 107 -4.30 12.61 -1.09
CA ALA A 107 -4.97 11.54 -1.83
C ALA A 107 -4.32 11.13 -3.16
N SER A 108 -4.55 12.00 -4.12
CA SER A 108 -4.21 11.85 -5.54
C SER A 108 -2.70 11.75 -5.74
N SER A 109 -1.89 12.42 -4.91
CA SER A 109 -0.43 12.35 -4.99
C SER A 109 0.10 10.91 -4.80
N TYR A 110 -0.66 10.05 -4.10
CA TYR A 110 -0.22 8.70 -3.74
C TYR A 110 -1.12 7.53 -4.08
N LEU A 111 -2.38 7.78 -4.41
CA LEU A 111 -3.31 6.79 -4.94
C LEU A 111 -3.21 6.65 -6.45
N THR A 112 -2.85 7.71 -7.18
CA THR A 112 -2.65 7.64 -8.62
C THR A 112 -1.25 7.10 -8.96
N THR A 113 -1.18 6.22 -9.95
CA THR A 113 0.00 6.13 -10.80
C THR A 113 0.02 7.41 -11.62
N LYS A 114 0.70 8.46 -11.14
CA LYS A 114 0.94 9.64 -11.98
C LYS A 114 1.61 9.14 -13.26
N THR A 115 0.87 9.16 -14.36
CA THR A 115 1.42 9.03 -15.69
C THR A 115 2.33 10.22 -15.88
N LEU A 116 3.57 9.98 -16.29
CA LEU A 116 4.43 11.04 -16.78
C LEU A 116 3.65 11.77 -17.89
N PRO A 117 3.61 13.11 -17.91
CA PRO A 117 3.03 13.85 -19.02
C PRO A 117 3.95 13.67 -20.23
N LEU A 118 3.80 12.54 -20.92
CA LEU A 118 4.58 12.19 -22.10
C LEU A 118 3.85 12.71 -23.33
N ASP A 119 4.54 13.56 -24.09
CA ASP A 119 4.10 13.92 -25.43
C ASP A 119 4.31 12.76 -26.42
N GLU A 120 3.97 12.96 -27.69
CA GLU A 120 4.11 11.91 -28.71
C GLU A 120 5.59 11.56 -28.98
N HIS A 121 6.46 12.56 -28.89
CA HIS A 121 7.89 12.36 -29.09
C HIS A 121 8.50 11.54 -27.94
N ASP A 122 8.09 11.80 -26.70
CA ASP A 122 8.44 11.01 -25.53
C ASP A 122 8.09 9.53 -25.67
N ARG A 123 6.94 9.23 -26.27
CA ARG A 123 6.46 7.85 -26.44
C ARG A 123 7.26 7.09 -27.49
N GLU A 124 7.58 7.73 -28.61
CA GLU A 124 8.41 7.12 -29.65
C GLU A 124 9.84 6.89 -29.18
N ASP A 125 10.40 7.77 -28.35
CA ASP A 125 11.72 7.53 -27.75
C ASP A 125 11.70 6.36 -26.76
N VAL A 126 10.66 6.25 -25.93
CA VAL A 126 10.51 5.11 -25.01
C VAL A 126 10.46 3.80 -25.80
N LYS A 127 9.70 3.78 -26.89
CA LYS A 127 9.56 2.61 -27.77
C LYS A 127 10.91 2.26 -28.40
N THR A 128 11.60 3.25 -28.98
CA THR A 128 12.93 3.07 -29.58
C THR A 128 13.96 2.54 -28.58
N LEU A 129 14.00 3.11 -27.36
CA LEU A 129 14.92 2.67 -26.31
C LEU A 129 14.55 1.27 -25.79
N ALA A 130 13.26 0.95 -25.69
CA ALA A 130 12.80 -0.37 -25.29
C ALA A 130 13.17 -1.44 -26.34
N ASP A 131 13.00 -1.14 -27.63
CA ASP A 131 13.37 -2.01 -28.74
C ASP A 131 14.90 -2.26 -28.77
N ALA A 132 15.69 -1.23 -28.43
CA ALA A 132 17.13 -1.33 -28.24
C ALA A 132 17.55 -2.06 -26.94
N ARG A 133 16.59 -2.63 -26.19
CA ARG A 133 16.80 -3.34 -24.91
C ARG A 133 17.49 -2.49 -23.84
N VAL A 134 17.32 -1.17 -23.90
CA VAL A 134 17.83 -0.26 -22.88
C VAL A 134 17.10 -0.55 -21.56
N SER A 135 17.85 -0.59 -20.46
CA SER A 135 17.25 -0.87 -19.15
C SER A 135 16.18 0.16 -18.81
N SER A 136 15.07 -0.27 -18.19
CA SER A 136 13.99 0.64 -17.78
C SER A 136 14.46 1.76 -16.87
N LYS A 137 15.56 1.55 -16.13
CA LYS A 137 16.23 2.58 -15.33
C LYS A 137 16.75 3.73 -16.20
N HIS A 138 17.45 3.41 -17.29
CA HIS A 138 18.01 4.43 -18.19
C HIS A 138 16.90 5.16 -18.94
N ILE A 139 15.87 4.45 -19.41
CA ILE A 139 14.69 5.07 -20.03
C ILE A 139 14.01 6.04 -19.06
N SER A 140 13.80 5.63 -17.81
CA SER A 140 13.16 6.48 -16.80
C SER A 140 14.01 7.71 -16.45
N ASN A 141 15.32 7.56 -16.30
CA ASN A 141 16.22 8.68 -16.01
C ASN A 141 16.24 9.67 -17.18
N PHE A 142 16.35 9.19 -18.42
CA PHE A 142 16.31 10.01 -19.63
C PHE A 142 15.05 10.89 -19.70
N LEU A 143 13.87 10.30 -19.44
CA LEU A 143 12.62 11.05 -19.42
C LEU A 143 12.53 12.05 -18.27
N ASN A 144 13.01 11.68 -17.08
CA ASN A 144 13.03 12.57 -15.93
C ASN A 144 13.93 13.80 -16.19
N ASP A 145 15.11 13.59 -16.76
CA ASP A 145 16.05 14.65 -17.11
C ASP A 145 15.46 15.60 -18.16
N ARG A 146 14.76 15.06 -19.17
CA ARG A 146 14.13 15.87 -20.24
C ARG A 146 12.94 16.70 -19.74
N ILE A 147 12.07 16.12 -18.90
CA ILE A 147 10.85 16.78 -18.41
C ILE A 147 11.17 17.69 -17.20
N GLY A 148 12.42 17.72 -16.74
CA GLY A 148 12.85 18.55 -15.62
C GLY A 148 12.31 18.07 -14.27
N MET A 149 12.15 16.75 -14.10
CA MET A 149 11.68 16.12 -12.86
C MET A 149 12.78 15.34 -12.14
#